data_AF-A0A9D7XN30-F1
#
_entry.id   AF-A0A9D7XN30-F1
#
_cell.length_a   1.000
_cell.length_b   1.000
_cell.length_c   1.000
_cell.angle_alpha   90.00
_cell.angle_beta   90.00
_cell.angle_gamma   90.00
#
_symmetry.space_group_name_H-M   'P 1'
#
loop_
_entity.id
_entity.type
_entity.pdbx_description
1 polymer ?
#
loop_
_entity_poly.entity_id
_entity_poly.type
_entity_poly.pdbx_seq_one_letter_code
_entity_poly.pdbx_strand_id
1 'polypeptide(L)'
;MSEQGKKEGQEELKEYADGWMTERKGTDAPGFLKLVIPIIGLGCTAYLVMQMYGDVNHATRGPLVQQFNNATKTNPALMYGIAALALIYVIIVAVFAFRKPHED
;
A
#
# COMPACT_ATOMS: atom_id res chain seq x y z
N MET A 1 19.25 32.79 23.67
CA MET A 1 19.21 31.38 23.25
C MET A 1 20.01 31.28 21.98
N SER A 2 21.20 30.67 22.05
CA SER A 2 22.20 30.65 20.98
C SER A 2 21.75 29.77 19.80
N GLU A 3 22.10 30.19 18.58
CA GLU A 3 21.84 29.44 17.33
C GLU A 3 22.36 28.00 17.35
N GLN A 4 23.30 27.66 18.26
CA GLN A 4 23.83 26.31 18.46
C GLN A 4 22.75 25.32 18.92
N GLY A 5 21.84 25.72 19.82
CA GLY A 5 20.76 24.82 20.29
C GLY A 5 19.71 24.50 19.23
N LYS A 6 19.68 25.26 18.12
CA LYS A 6 18.76 25.04 17.00
C LYS A 6 19.30 24.02 15.98
N LYS A 7 20.64 23.88 15.88
CA LYS A 7 21.32 22.95 14.96
C LYS A 7 21.39 21.52 15.52
N GLU A 8 21.69 21.34 16.80
CA GLU A 8 21.75 20.01 17.42
C GLU A 8 20.40 19.27 17.37
N GLY A 9 19.28 20.00 17.52
CA GLY A 9 17.94 19.41 17.42
C GLY A 9 17.53 18.99 16.00
N GLN A 10 18.16 19.54 14.95
CA GLN A 10 17.89 19.15 13.56
C GLN A 10 18.71 17.93 13.12
N GLU A 11 19.93 17.73 13.64
CA GLU A 11 20.74 16.53 13.33
C GLU A 11 20.17 15.23 13.90
N GLU A 12 19.27 15.31 14.89
CA GLU A 12 18.55 14.16 15.45
C GLU A 12 17.28 13.78 14.67
N LEU A 13 16.86 14.58 13.68
CA LEU A 13 15.61 14.40 12.97
C LEU A 13 15.89 14.01 11.51
N LYS A 14 15.36 12.86 11.09
CA LYS A 14 15.25 12.52 9.67
C LYS A 14 14.03 13.21 9.11
N GLU A 15 14.21 13.99 8.06
CA GLU A 15 13.12 14.63 7.35
C GLU A 15 12.82 13.89 6.04
N TYR A 16 11.55 13.76 5.71
CA TYR A 16 11.06 13.16 4.48
C TYR A 16 9.94 14.04 3.91
N ALA A 17 9.74 13.95 2.60
CA ALA A 17 8.68 14.66 1.89
C ALA A 17 8.68 16.18 2.16
N ASP A 18 9.82 16.84 1.97
CA ASP A 18 9.94 18.30 2.05
C ASP A 18 9.48 18.84 3.43
N GLY A 19 9.89 18.17 4.51
CA GLY A 19 9.58 18.54 5.89
C GLY A 19 8.20 18.11 6.40
N TRP A 20 7.35 17.49 5.58
CA TRP A 20 6.02 17.02 6.01
C TRP A 20 6.05 15.81 6.94
N MET A 21 7.12 15.01 6.87
CA MET A 21 7.32 13.88 7.76
C MET A 21 8.68 14.02 8.44
N THR A 22 8.70 13.89 9.76
CA THR A 22 9.93 13.93 10.57
C THR A 22 9.97 12.73 11.51
N GLU A 23 11.15 12.14 11.68
CA GLU A 23 11.34 10.94 12.50
C GLU A 23 12.61 11.09 13.33
N ARG A 24 12.54 10.76 14.63
CA ARG A 24 13.70 10.87 15.51
C ARG A 24 14.70 9.74 15.18
N LYS A 25 15.99 10.06 15.19
CA LYS A 25 17.07 9.09 15.01
C LYS A 25 16.94 7.96 16.04
N GLY A 26 16.98 6.72 15.57
CA GLY A 26 16.84 5.53 16.42
C GLY A 26 15.40 5.11 16.73
N THR A 27 14.38 5.86 16.26
CA THR A 27 12.96 5.43 16.32
C THR A 27 12.45 4.91 14.98
N ASP A 28 13.36 4.51 14.08
CA ASP A 28 13.00 3.95 12.78
C ASP A 28 12.06 2.74 12.95
N ALA A 29 11.01 2.67 12.15
CA ALA A 29 10.11 1.52 12.15
C ALA A 29 10.90 0.21 11.93
N PRO A 30 10.72 -0.82 12.78
CA PRO A 30 11.36 -2.12 12.61
C PRO A 30 11.10 -2.71 11.22
N GLY A 31 12.08 -3.41 10.64
CA GLY A 31 11.98 -3.94 9.27
C GLY A 31 10.76 -4.83 9.03
N PHE A 32 10.33 -5.61 10.03
CA PHE A 32 9.12 -6.42 9.90
C PHE A 32 7.85 -5.56 9.77
N LEU A 33 7.74 -4.45 10.51
CA LEU A 33 6.62 -3.51 10.43
C LEU A 33 6.58 -2.80 9.08
N LYS A 34 7.74 -2.48 8.50
CA LYS A 34 7.85 -1.93 7.14
C LYS A 34 7.32 -2.89 6.07
N LEU A 35 7.39 -4.21 6.31
CA LEU A 35 6.89 -5.24 5.40
C LEU A 35 5.38 -5.51 5.52
N VAL A 36 4.77 -5.23 6.67
CA VAL A 36 3.35 -5.53 6.91
C VAL A 36 2.46 -4.88 5.86
N ILE A 37 2.65 -3.60 5.58
CA ILE A 37 1.80 -2.86 4.64
C ILE A 37 1.91 -3.42 3.21
N PRO A 38 3.11 -3.62 2.63
CA PRO A 38 3.24 -4.28 1.32
C PRO A 38 2.65 -5.68 1.26
N ILE A 39 2.86 -6.51 2.29
CA ILE A 39 2.37 -7.89 2.30
C ILE A 39 0.83 -7.93 2.34
N ILE A 40 0.21 -7.16 3.25
CA ILE A 40 -1.25 -7.05 3.32
C ILE A 40 -1.78 -6.49 2.00
N GLY A 41 -1.15 -5.45 1.45
CA GLY A 41 -1.54 -4.84 0.18
C GLY A 41 -1.49 -5.82 -1.00
N LEU A 42 -0.45 -6.65 -1.09
CA LEU A 42 -0.36 -7.72 -2.07
C LEU A 42 -1.46 -8.76 -1.88
N GLY A 43 -1.73 -9.17 -0.64
CA GLY A 43 -2.82 -10.10 -0.30
C GLY A 43 -4.18 -9.55 -0.73
N CYS A 44 -4.48 -8.28 -0.42
CA CYS A 44 -5.71 -7.62 -0.82
C CYS A 44 -5.84 -7.51 -2.35
N THR A 45 -4.75 -7.15 -3.04
CA THR A 45 -4.74 -7.06 -4.51
C THR A 45 -4.99 -8.44 -5.14
N ALA A 46 -4.31 -9.47 -4.64
CA ALA A 46 -4.48 -10.84 -5.11
C ALA A 46 -5.92 -11.33 -4.86
N TYR A 47 -6.47 -11.05 -3.68
CA TYR A 47 -7.85 -11.38 -3.34
C TYR A 47 -8.84 -10.69 -4.29
N LEU A 48 -8.64 -9.40 -4.59
CA LEU A 48 -9.48 -8.67 -5.53
C LEU A 48 -9.46 -9.29 -6.93
N VAL A 49 -8.30 -9.73 -7.41
CA VAL A 49 -8.18 -10.42 -8.69
C VAL A 49 -8.86 -11.79 -8.66
N MET A 50 -8.61 -12.60 -7.65
CA MET A 50 -9.20 -13.94 -7.53
C MET A 50 -10.73 -13.88 -7.39
N GLN A 51 -11.25 -12.85 -6.72
CA GLN A 51 -12.65 -12.73 -6.38
C GLN A 51 -13.41 -11.68 -7.21
N MET A 52 -12.86 -11.21 -8.34
CA MET A 52 -13.46 -10.13 -9.13
C MET A 52 -14.89 -10.43 -9.63
N TYR A 53 -15.22 -11.72 -9.75
CA TYR A 53 -16.54 -12.20 -10.15
C TYR A 53 -17.37 -12.75 -8.98
N GLY A 54 -16.89 -12.61 -7.74
CA GLY A 54 -17.46 -13.29 -6.57
C GLY A 54 -17.12 -14.78 -6.55
N ASP A 55 -17.83 -15.55 -5.72
CA ASP A 55 -17.62 -17.00 -5.62
C ASP A 55 -18.47 -17.77 -6.63
N VAL A 56 -17.97 -17.86 -7.85
CA VAL A 56 -18.63 -18.51 -8.99
C VAL A 56 -18.47 -20.04 -9.01
N ASN A 57 -17.57 -20.60 -8.20
CA ASN A 57 -17.22 -22.03 -8.21
C ASN A 57 -17.87 -22.83 -7.08
N HIS A 58 -18.62 -22.17 -6.19
CA HIS A 58 -19.32 -22.85 -5.11
C HIS A 58 -20.51 -23.66 -5.60
N ALA A 59 -20.65 -24.90 -5.12
CA ALA A 59 -21.66 -25.86 -5.58
C ALA A 59 -23.11 -25.32 -5.55
N THR A 60 -23.45 -24.52 -4.54
CA THR A 60 -24.81 -23.99 -4.33
C THR A 60 -25.00 -22.53 -4.74
N ARG A 61 -24.03 -21.65 -4.48
CA ARG A 61 -24.14 -20.19 -4.74
C ARG A 61 -23.55 -19.75 -6.07
N GLY A 62 -22.64 -20.53 -6.66
CA GLY A 62 -21.96 -20.19 -7.92
C GLY A 62 -22.92 -19.85 -9.07
N PRO A 63 -23.96 -20.66 -9.33
CA PRO A 63 -24.93 -20.36 -10.38
C PRO A 63 -25.66 -19.02 -10.21
N LEU A 64 -26.03 -18.66 -8.96
CA LEU A 64 -26.70 -17.39 -8.67
C LEU A 64 -25.77 -16.20 -8.90
N VAL A 65 -24.50 -16.32 -8.49
CA VAL A 65 -23.48 -15.28 -8.70
C VAL A 65 -23.21 -15.07 -10.20
N GLN A 66 -23.14 -16.14 -10.98
CA GLN A 66 -22.97 -16.07 -12.44
C GLN A 66 -24.16 -15.38 -13.12
N GLN A 67 -25.40 -15.71 -12.71
CA GLN A 67 -26.61 -15.06 -13.22
C GLN A 67 -26.65 -13.57 -12.88
N PHE A 68 -26.28 -13.21 -11.65
CA PHE A 68 -26.20 -11.82 -11.23
C PHE A 68 -25.17 -11.02 -12.04
N ASN A 69 -23.98 -11.58 -12.27
CA ASN A 69 -22.94 -10.94 -13.09
C ASN A 69 -23.42 -10.72 -14.54
N ASN A 70 -24.12 -11.71 -15.11
CA ASN A 70 -24.72 -11.58 -16.45
C ASN A 70 -25.78 -10.48 -16.51
N ALA A 71 -26.61 -10.33 -15.47
CA ALA A 71 -27.67 -9.32 -15.42
C ALA A 71 -27.13 -7.90 -15.20
N THR A 72 -26.07 -7.75 -14.40
CA THR A 72 -25.48 -6.46 -14.04
C THR A 72 -24.38 -5.98 -14.99
N LYS A 73 -24.02 -6.78 -15.99
CA LYS A 73 -22.98 -6.50 -16.99
C LYS A 73 -21.64 -6.14 -16.33
N THR A 74 -21.12 -7.03 -15.49
CA THR A 74 -19.79 -6.89 -14.89
C THR A 74 -18.77 -6.53 -15.97
N ASN A 75 -17.92 -5.52 -15.71
CA ASN A 75 -16.88 -5.07 -16.63
C ASN A 75 -15.49 -5.52 -16.12
N PRO A 76 -14.91 -6.60 -16.67
CA PRO A 76 -13.63 -7.12 -16.22
C PRO A 76 -12.49 -6.12 -16.40
N ALA A 77 -12.52 -5.34 -17.48
CA ALA A 77 -11.47 -4.39 -17.80
C ALA A 77 -11.35 -3.30 -16.73
N LEU A 78 -12.48 -2.79 -16.25
CA LEU A 78 -12.52 -1.84 -15.14
C LEU A 78 -11.93 -2.44 -13.86
N MET A 79 -12.30 -3.68 -13.53
CA MET A 79 -11.81 -4.38 -12.33
C MET A 79 -10.30 -4.62 -12.39
N TYR A 80 -9.77 -5.05 -13.54
CA TYR A 80 -8.31 -5.16 -13.73
C TYR A 80 -7.62 -3.79 -13.65
N GLY A 81 -8.26 -2.72 -14.13
CA GLY A 81 -7.75 -1.36 -13.95
C GLY A 81 -7.63 -0.96 -12.47
N ILE A 82 -8.66 -1.24 -11.67
CA ILE A 82 -8.64 -1.00 -10.22
C ILE A 82 -7.56 -1.86 -9.54
N ALA A 83 -7.44 -3.14 -9.91
CA ALA A 83 -6.41 -4.04 -9.40
C ALA A 83 -4.99 -3.52 -9.71
N ALA A 84 -4.77 -3.00 -10.92
CA ALA A 84 -3.50 -2.42 -11.32
C ALA A 84 -3.15 -1.17 -10.51
N LEU A 85 -4.12 -0.28 -10.28
CA LEU A 85 -3.93 0.91 -9.43
C LEU A 85 -3.59 0.52 -7.98
N ALA A 86 -4.27 -0.48 -7.42
CA ALA A 86 -3.97 -1.02 -6.10
C ALA A 86 -2.53 -1.58 -6.05
N LEU A 87 -2.13 -2.34 -7.06
CA LEU A 87 -0.78 -2.89 -7.16
C LEU A 87 0.29 -1.79 -7.26
N ILE A 88 0.05 -0.75 -8.06
CA ILE A 88 0.95 0.40 -8.20
C ILE A 88 1.14 1.09 -6.85
N TYR A 89 0.05 1.32 -6.11
CA TYR A 89 0.13 1.88 -4.76
C TYR A 89 1.01 1.03 -3.84
N VAL A 90 0.81 -0.29 -3.83
CA VAL A 90 1.62 -1.22 -3.02
C VAL A 90 3.10 -1.16 -3.39
N ILE A 91 3.41 -1.08 -4.69
CA ILE A 91 4.79 -0.93 -5.17
C ILE A 91 5.39 0.39 -4.68
N ILE A 92 4.65 1.51 -4.78
CA ILE A 92 5.12 2.82 -4.30
C ILE A 92 5.41 2.78 -2.81
N VAL A 93 4.52 2.19 -2.00
CA VAL A 93 4.72 2.06 -0.56
C VAL A 93 5.92 1.18 -0.23
N ALA A 94 6.09 0.05 -0.93
CA ALA A 94 7.25 -0.80 -0.74
C ALA A 94 8.56 -0.06 -1.08
N VAL A 95 8.61 0.63 -2.23
CA VAL A 95 9.77 1.45 -2.60
C VAL A 95 10.04 2.51 -1.54
N PHE A 96 9.02 3.25 -1.10
CA PHE A 96 9.16 4.27 -0.06
C PHE A 96 9.71 3.69 1.25
N ALA A 97 9.21 2.54 1.69
CA ALA A 97 9.62 1.93 2.96
C ALA A 97 11.08 1.45 2.99
N PHE A 98 11.64 1.09 1.82
CA PHE A 98 13.00 0.53 1.71
C PHE A 98 14.02 1.47 1.05
N ARG A 99 13.57 2.56 0.41
CA ARG A 99 14.47 3.55 -0.17
C ARG A 99 15.12 4.35 0.96
N LYS A 100 16.44 4.56 0.86
CA LYS A 100 17.14 5.44 1.79
C LYS A 100 16.64 6.88 1.60
N PRO A 101 16.41 7.66 2.68
CA PRO A 101 16.18 9.10 2.54
C PRO A 101 17.35 9.74 1.79
N HIS A 102 17.05 10.74 0.97
CA HIS A 102 18.08 11.58 0.36
C HIS A 102 18.82 12.31 1.49
N GLU A 103 20.12 12.06 1.61
CA GLU A 103 21.02 12.90 2.39
C GLU A 103 21.36 14.10 1.49
N ASP A 104 20.76 15.26 1.76
CA ASP A 104 21.22 16.55 1.23
C ASP A 104 22.37 17.09 2.10
#